data_AF-A0A5S9MJB4-F1
#
_entry.id   AF-A0A5S9MJB4-F1
#
_cell.length_a   1.000
_cell.length_b   1.000
_cell.length_c   1.000
_cell.angle_alpha   90.00
_cell.angle_beta   90.00
_cell.angle_gamma   90.00
#
_symmetry.space_group_name_H-M   'P 1'
#
loop_
_entity.id
_entity.type
_entity.pdbx_description
1 polymer ?
#
loop_
_entity_poly.entity_id
_entity_poly.type
_entity_poly.pdbx_seq_one_letter_code
_entity_poly.pdbx_strand_id
1 'polypeptide(L)'
;MDILQEGGRDQLIITGVYAHIGCMLTAAEAFMLDIETFFVADAVADFSLKHHKMAMTYAAERCAVTTTTNQIISRLTGQETNSDDLSFETIVHQVAEYLQIEPNEIPLDENLVYLGLDSIRMMSLAEKWRQQGSTVNFVELAANPTLAHWRTLLFPEKQPSIPNIDYL
;
A
#
# COMPACT_ATOMS: atom_id res chain seq x y z
N MET A 1 -13.77 13.95 -24.92
CA MET A 1 -12.60 14.37 -24.13
C MET A 1 -12.33 15.86 -24.21
N ASP A 2 -13.17 16.62 -24.92
CA ASP A 2 -12.99 18.04 -25.23
C ASP A 2 -12.81 18.90 -23.98
N ILE A 3 -13.58 18.64 -22.91
CA ILE A 3 -13.45 19.35 -21.62
C ILE A 3 -12.04 19.17 -21.00
N LEU A 4 -11.44 17.99 -21.12
CA LEU A 4 -10.09 17.74 -20.58
C LEU A 4 -9.06 18.52 -21.41
N GLN A 5 -9.16 18.45 -22.74
CA GLN A 5 -8.25 19.14 -23.66
C GLN A 5 -8.37 20.66 -23.54
N GLU A 6 -9.58 21.20 -23.49
CA GLU A 6 -9.85 22.63 -23.25
C GLU A 6 -9.31 23.08 -21.88
N GLY A 7 -9.38 22.20 -20.88
CA GLY A 7 -8.82 22.44 -19.55
C GLY A 7 -7.31 22.22 -19.43
N GLY A 8 -6.62 21.83 -20.50
CA GLY A 8 -5.20 21.49 -20.47
C GLY A 8 -4.88 20.32 -19.53
N ARG A 9 -5.80 19.37 -19.38
CA ARG A 9 -5.66 18.18 -18.54
C ARG A 9 -5.33 16.98 -19.42
N ASP A 10 -4.21 16.34 -19.13
CA ASP A 10 -3.66 15.17 -19.81
C ASP A 10 -3.75 13.90 -18.95
N GLN A 11 -4.25 14.01 -17.71
CA GLN A 11 -4.40 12.90 -16.76
C GLN A 11 -5.87 12.69 -16.37
N LEU A 12 -6.28 11.42 -16.27
CA LEU A 12 -7.62 11.01 -15.88
C LEU A 12 -7.61 9.92 -14.81
N ILE A 13 -8.23 10.20 -13.66
CA ILE A 13 -8.47 9.21 -12.59
C ILE A 13 -9.83 8.56 -12.82
N ILE A 14 -9.87 7.22 -12.86
CA ILE A 14 -11.07 6.44 -13.17
C ILE A 14 -11.56 5.71 -11.92
N THR A 15 -12.82 5.97 -11.56
CA THR A 15 -13.57 5.38 -10.45
C THR A 15 -14.99 5.01 -10.91
N GLY A 16 -15.76 4.32 -10.06
CA GLY A 16 -17.19 4.08 -10.27
C GLY A 16 -17.55 2.67 -10.71
N VAL A 17 -18.66 2.54 -11.45
CA VAL A 17 -19.22 1.25 -11.87
C VAL A 17 -19.67 1.28 -13.34
N TYR A 18 -19.55 0.19 -14.10
CA TYR A 18 -18.93 -1.10 -13.74
C TYR A 18 -17.50 -1.18 -14.25
N ALA A 19 -16.60 -1.77 -13.44
CA ALA A 19 -15.17 -1.84 -13.72
C ALA A 19 -14.86 -2.39 -15.13
N HIS A 20 -15.41 -3.54 -15.50
CA HIS A 20 -15.13 -4.20 -16.79
C HIS A 20 -15.91 -3.64 -17.99
N ILE A 21 -16.88 -2.75 -17.78
CA ILE A 21 -17.72 -2.21 -18.86
C ILE A 21 -17.31 -0.77 -19.12
N GLY A 22 -17.94 0.17 -18.41
CA GLY A 22 -17.74 1.60 -18.63
C GLY A 22 -16.33 2.03 -18.27
N CYS A 23 -15.88 1.70 -17.05
CA CYS A 23 -14.58 2.16 -16.56
C CYS A 23 -13.42 1.68 -17.44
N MET A 24 -13.38 0.39 -17.78
CA MET A 24 -12.34 -0.19 -18.65
C MET A 24 -12.38 0.35 -20.08
N LEU A 25 -13.58 0.51 -20.67
CA LEU A 25 -13.71 1.07 -22.01
C LEU A 25 -13.29 2.55 -22.03
N THR A 26 -13.66 3.33 -21.01
CA THR A 26 -13.19 4.71 -20.86
C THR A 26 -11.68 4.79 -20.72
N ALA A 27 -11.05 3.86 -19.98
CA ALA A 27 -9.60 3.81 -19.85
C ALA A 27 -8.93 3.54 -21.21
N ALA A 28 -9.44 2.58 -21.97
CA ALA A 28 -8.94 2.26 -23.30
C ALA A 28 -9.11 3.43 -24.29
N GLU A 29 -10.27 4.09 -24.29
CA GLU A 29 -10.53 5.25 -25.13
C GLU A 29 -9.62 6.43 -24.79
N ALA A 30 -9.50 6.76 -23.50
CA ALA A 30 -8.63 7.84 -23.03
C ALA A 30 -7.16 7.59 -23.40
N PHE A 31 -6.67 6.36 -23.23
CA PHE A 31 -5.32 5.98 -23.65
C PHE A 31 -5.08 6.18 -25.15
N MET A 32 -6.05 5.83 -26.00
CA MET A 32 -5.95 6.05 -27.45
C MET A 32 -5.98 7.54 -27.84
N LEU A 33 -6.39 8.41 -26.93
CA LEU A 33 -6.44 9.86 -27.10
C LEU A 33 -5.28 10.57 -26.38
N ASP A 34 -4.20 9.84 -26.08
CA ASP A 34 -3.00 10.33 -25.39
C ASP A 34 -3.29 10.94 -24.01
N ILE A 35 -4.31 10.43 -23.32
CA ILE A 35 -4.60 10.77 -21.91
C ILE A 35 -4.04 9.69 -21.00
N GLU A 36 -3.21 10.09 -20.05
CA GLU A 36 -2.66 9.21 -19.01
C GLU A 36 -3.77 8.80 -18.04
N THR A 37 -4.03 7.50 -17.91
CA THR A 37 -5.12 7.02 -17.06
C THR A 37 -4.64 6.31 -15.80
N PHE A 38 -5.37 6.55 -14.71
CA PHE A 38 -5.14 5.95 -13.40
C PHE A 38 -6.41 5.21 -12.96
N PHE A 39 -6.36 3.89 -12.97
CA PHE A 39 -7.48 3.01 -12.62
C PHE A 39 -7.44 2.67 -11.13
N VAL A 40 -8.40 3.16 -10.36
CA VAL A 40 -8.36 3.07 -8.88
C VAL A 40 -9.06 1.79 -8.41
N ALA A 41 -8.26 0.77 -8.10
CA ALA A 41 -8.72 -0.61 -7.87
C ALA A 41 -9.73 -0.73 -6.72
N ASP A 42 -9.59 0.07 -5.66
CA ASP A 42 -10.48 0.08 -4.50
C ASP A 42 -11.63 1.12 -4.61
N ALA A 43 -11.70 1.88 -5.70
CA ALA A 43 -12.76 2.85 -5.98
C ALA A 43 -13.58 2.49 -7.24
N VAL A 44 -13.46 1.25 -7.72
CA VAL A 44 -14.30 0.67 -8.77
C VAL A 44 -15.00 -0.58 -8.29
N ALA A 45 -16.21 -0.85 -8.79
CA ALA A 45 -16.92 -2.08 -8.46
C ALA A 45 -17.50 -2.78 -9.70
N ASP A 46 -17.81 -4.06 -9.54
CA ASP A 46 -18.32 -4.91 -10.62
C ASP A 46 -19.31 -5.94 -10.08
N PHE A 47 -20.05 -6.61 -10.97
CA PHE A 47 -21.01 -7.67 -10.64
C PHE A 47 -20.36 -8.90 -10.00
N SER A 48 -19.07 -9.12 -10.26
CA SER A 48 -18.33 -10.24 -9.68
C SER A 48 -16.86 -9.91 -9.51
N LEU A 49 -16.21 -10.57 -8.55
CA LEU A 49 -14.77 -10.49 -8.35
C LEU A 49 -13.99 -10.89 -9.62
N LYS A 50 -14.51 -11.84 -10.40
CA LYS A 50 -13.90 -12.27 -11.67
C LYS A 50 -13.85 -11.13 -12.68
N HIS A 51 -14.96 -10.40 -12.87
CA HIS A 51 -15.00 -9.26 -13.79
C HIS A 51 -14.14 -8.10 -13.31
N HIS A 52 -14.18 -7.81 -12.01
CA HIS A 52 -13.33 -6.79 -11.41
C HIS A 52 -11.84 -7.10 -11.65
N LYS A 53 -11.38 -8.33 -11.38
CA LYS A 53 -9.99 -8.75 -11.65
C LYS A 53 -9.63 -8.68 -13.13
N MET A 54 -10.52 -9.10 -14.01
CA MET A 54 -10.30 -8.99 -15.46
C MET A 54 -10.08 -7.54 -15.90
N ALA A 55 -10.91 -6.62 -15.41
CA ALA A 55 -10.77 -5.20 -15.68
C ALA A 55 -9.42 -4.66 -15.17
N MET A 56 -9.00 -5.05 -13.96
CA MET A 56 -7.70 -4.65 -13.40
C MET A 56 -6.54 -5.14 -14.26
N THR A 57 -6.54 -6.42 -14.64
CA THR A 57 -5.49 -7.01 -15.47
C THR A 57 -5.43 -6.32 -16.82
N TYR A 58 -6.57 -6.14 -17.49
CA TYR A 58 -6.61 -5.48 -18.79
C TYR A 58 -6.09 -4.04 -18.71
N ALA A 59 -6.58 -3.26 -17.74
CA ALA A 59 -6.16 -1.89 -17.54
C ALA A 59 -4.64 -1.79 -17.30
N ALA A 60 -4.12 -2.58 -16.35
CA ALA A 60 -2.69 -2.59 -15.99
C ALA A 60 -1.77 -2.95 -17.16
N GLU A 61 -2.19 -3.86 -18.02
CA GLU A 61 -1.35 -4.33 -19.13
C GLU A 61 -1.45 -3.47 -20.38
N ARG A 62 -2.54 -2.69 -20.54
CA ARG A 62 -2.90 -2.12 -21.85
C ARG A 62 -3.12 -0.62 -21.88
N CYS A 63 -3.69 -0.02 -20.85
CA CYS A 63 -4.19 1.36 -20.99
C CYS A 63 -4.07 2.24 -19.75
N ALA A 64 -3.77 1.70 -18.57
CA ALA A 64 -3.80 2.46 -17.33
C ALA A 64 -2.75 2.01 -16.31
N VAL A 65 -2.33 2.96 -15.47
CA VAL A 65 -1.69 2.63 -14.20
C VAL A 65 -2.77 2.17 -13.23
N THR A 66 -2.67 0.95 -12.71
CA THR A 66 -3.54 0.50 -11.61
C THR A 66 -2.98 0.95 -10.28
N THR A 67 -3.84 1.53 -9.44
CA THR A 67 -3.44 2.22 -8.21
C THR A 67 -4.52 2.06 -7.14
N THR A 68 -4.29 2.58 -5.93
CA THR A 68 -5.27 2.65 -4.85
C THR A 68 -5.65 4.09 -4.53
N THR A 69 -6.79 4.26 -3.86
CA THR A 69 -7.30 5.57 -3.43
C THR A 69 -6.26 6.28 -2.57
N ASN A 70 -5.64 5.57 -1.62
CA ASN A 70 -4.59 6.13 -0.77
C ASN A 70 -3.37 6.60 -1.56
N GLN A 71 -2.92 5.84 -2.56
CA GLN A 71 -1.79 6.22 -3.42
C GLN A 71 -2.11 7.46 -4.25
N ILE A 72 -3.33 7.57 -4.79
CA ILE A 72 -3.77 8.76 -5.53
C ILE A 72 -3.85 9.99 -4.61
N ILE A 73 -4.47 9.87 -3.44
CA ILE A 73 -4.56 10.97 -2.47
C ILE A 73 -3.16 11.45 -2.10
N SER A 74 -2.27 10.51 -1.75
CA SER A 74 -0.87 10.78 -1.42
C SER A 74 -0.17 11.60 -2.51
N ARG A 75 -0.31 11.18 -3.78
CA ARG A 75 0.28 11.90 -4.93
C ARG A 75 -0.34 13.28 -5.16
N LEU A 76 -1.66 13.41 -5.02
CA LEU A 76 -2.36 14.68 -5.23
C LEU A 76 -2.07 15.70 -4.13
N THR A 77 -1.89 15.26 -2.89
CA THR A 77 -1.58 16.14 -1.75
C THR A 77 -0.09 16.42 -1.59
N GLY A 78 0.77 15.77 -2.40
CA GLY A 78 2.22 15.81 -2.23
C GLY A 78 2.71 15.13 -0.94
N GLN A 79 1.84 14.36 -0.29
CA GLN A 79 2.21 13.48 0.81
C GLN A 79 2.62 12.14 0.20
N GLU A 80 3.82 12.04 -0.36
CA GLU A 80 4.37 10.73 -0.68
C GLU A 80 4.39 9.92 0.63
N THR A 81 3.51 8.93 0.73
CA THR A 81 3.69 7.82 1.68
C THR A 81 4.91 7.08 1.17
N ASN A 82 6.09 7.59 1.51
CA ASN A 82 7.34 6.90 1.27
C ASN A 82 7.17 5.52 1.89
N SER A 83 7.29 4.48 1.07
CA SER A 83 7.45 3.11 1.58
C SER A 83 8.61 3.01 2.58
N ASP A 84 9.51 4.00 2.59
CA ASP A 84 10.57 4.17 3.58
C ASP A 84 10.05 4.53 4.98
N ASP A 85 8.92 5.24 5.13
CA ASP A 85 8.38 5.65 6.45
C ASP A 85 7.90 4.46 7.30
N LEU A 86 7.55 3.38 6.61
CA LEU A 86 7.24 2.06 7.17
C LEU A 86 8.23 1.03 6.63
N SER A 87 9.49 1.36 6.38
CA SER A 87 10.50 0.33 6.08
C SER A 87 10.97 -0.36 7.36
N PHE A 88 11.52 -1.58 7.23
CA PHE A 88 12.12 -2.26 8.37
C PHE A 88 13.26 -1.43 8.99
N GLU A 89 14.08 -0.78 8.17
CA GLU A 89 15.15 0.11 8.62
C GLU A 89 14.61 1.26 9.48
N THR A 90 13.56 1.94 9.02
CA THR A 90 12.90 3.00 9.79
C THR A 90 12.33 2.50 11.11
N ILE A 91 11.77 1.28 11.16
CA ILE A 91 11.31 0.67 12.40
C ILE A 91 12.48 0.45 13.37
N VAL A 92 13.61 -0.11 12.90
CA VAL A 92 14.81 -0.30 13.74
C VAL A 92 15.31 1.05 14.28
N HIS A 93 15.40 2.08 13.44
CA HIS A 93 15.79 3.42 13.87
C HIS A 93 14.86 4.01 14.92
N GLN A 94 13.54 3.87 14.76
CA GLN A 94 12.57 4.35 15.74
C GLN A 94 12.70 3.63 17.09
N VAL A 95 12.90 2.31 17.07
CA VAL A 95 13.13 1.52 18.30
C VAL A 95 14.44 1.93 18.96
N ALA A 96 15.51 2.10 18.18
CA ALA A 96 16.82 2.54 18.65
C ALA A 96 16.78 3.91 19.32
N GLU A 97 16.01 4.86 18.76
CA GLU A 97 15.78 6.19 19.34
C GLU A 97 15.13 6.11 20.73
N TYR A 98 14.12 5.25 20.90
CA TYR A 98 13.50 5.02 22.21
C TYR A 98 14.45 4.35 23.21
N LEU A 99 15.26 3.40 22.74
CA LEU A 99 16.24 2.67 23.56
C LEU A 99 17.51 3.48 23.85
N GLN A 100 17.74 4.59 23.14
CA GLN A 100 18.96 5.42 23.21
C GLN A 100 20.24 4.62 22.92
N ILE A 101 20.18 3.73 21.94
CA ILE A 101 21.31 2.92 21.45
C ILE A 101 21.40 3.02 19.93
N GLU A 102 22.51 2.55 19.35
CA GLU A 102 22.65 2.57 17.90
C GLU A 102 21.80 1.46 17.24
N PRO A 103 21.20 1.70 16.06
CA PRO A 103 20.38 0.70 15.35
C PRO A 103 21.07 -0.65 15.14
N ASN A 104 22.38 -0.64 14.88
CA ASN A 104 23.18 -1.83 14.65
C ASN A 104 23.53 -2.60 15.93
N GLU A 105 23.26 -2.03 17.11
CA GLU A 105 23.49 -2.68 18.40
C GLU A 105 22.29 -3.52 18.85
N ILE A 106 21.14 -3.44 18.16
CA ILE A 106 19.94 -4.20 18.50
C ILE A 106 19.96 -5.55 17.77
N PRO A 107 20.10 -6.69 18.47
CA PRO A 107 19.98 -7.99 17.83
C PRO A 107 18.53 -8.25 17.42
N LEU A 108 18.32 -8.83 16.23
CA LEU A 108 16.98 -9.01 15.66
C LEU A 108 16.07 -9.91 16.51
N ASP A 109 16.66 -10.91 17.16
CA ASP A 109 15.95 -11.92 17.96
C ASP A 109 15.97 -11.61 19.46
N GLU A 110 16.58 -10.50 19.87
CA GLU A 110 16.65 -10.10 21.28
C GLU A 110 15.31 -9.54 21.75
N ASN A 111 14.92 -9.89 22.98
CA ASN A 111 13.72 -9.35 23.57
C ASN A 111 13.98 -7.89 23.97
N LEU A 112 13.30 -6.97 23.27
CA LEU A 112 13.48 -5.53 23.41
C LEU A 112 13.14 -5.02 24.82
N VAL A 113 12.34 -5.75 25.60
CA VAL A 113 12.06 -5.42 27.01
C VAL A 113 13.33 -5.51 27.86
N TYR A 114 14.22 -6.47 27.58
CA TYR A 114 15.51 -6.57 28.28
C TYR A 114 16.46 -5.44 27.91
N LEU A 115 16.29 -4.84 26.74
CA LEU A 115 17.03 -3.65 26.30
C LEU A 115 16.42 -2.35 26.83
N GLY A 116 15.29 -2.41 27.56
CA GLY A 116 14.65 -1.23 28.17
C GLY A 116 13.45 -0.68 27.40
N LEU A 117 12.86 -1.47 26.50
CA LEU A 117 11.59 -1.11 25.86
C LEU A 117 10.41 -1.43 26.78
N ASP A 118 9.73 -0.41 27.26
CA ASP A 118 8.56 -0.54 28.13
C ASP A 118 7.22 -0.44 27.36
N SER A 119 6.12 -0.69 28.08
CA SER A 119 4.77 -0.66 27.53
C SER A 119 4.35 0.70 26.97
N ILE A 120 4.82 1.82 27.55
CA ILE A 120 4.45 3.15 27.08
C ILE A 120 5.08 3.39 25.70
N ARG A 121 6.36 3.06 25.56
CA ARG A 121 7.09 3.17 24.29
C ARG A 121 6.49 2.27 23.21
N MET A 122 6.13 1.04 23.55
CA MET A 122 5.44 0.13 22.63
C MET A 122 4.08 0.68 22.16
N MET A 123 3.30 1.28 23.06
CA MET A 123 2.02 1.91 22.70
C MET A 123 2.22 3.11 21.78
N SER A 124 3.23 3.95 22.04
CA SER A 124 3.58 5.09 21.17
C SER A 124 4.04 4.64 19.77
N LEU A 125 4.82 3.57 19.68
CA LEU A 125 5.22 2.97 18.39
C LEU A 125 4.01 2.43 17.63
N ALA A 126 3.14 1.66 18.28
CA ALA A 126 1.93 1.12 17.66
C ALA A 126 1.02 2.23 17.12
N GLU A 127 0.84 3.31 17.87
CA GLU A 127 0.04 4.45 17.43
C GLU A 127 0.66 5.18 16.23
N LYS A 128 1.98 5.40 16.26
CA LYS A 128 2.72 6.01 15.15
C LYS A 128 2.60 5.19 13.87
N TRP A 129 2.82 3.88 13.94
CA TRP A 129 2.70 3.00 12.77
C TRP A 129 1.27 2.88 12.26
N ARG A 130 0.28 2.96 13.16
CA ARG A 130 -1.14 2.99 12.77
C ARG A 130 -1.50 4.26 11.99
N GLN A 131 -0.96 5.42 12.38
CA GLN A 131 -1.11 6.66 11.61
C GLN A 131 -0.45 6.57 10.23
N GLN A 132 0.57 5.74 10.08
CA GLN A 132 1.25 5.47 8.80
C GLN A 132 0.57 4.35 7.97
N GLY A 133 -0.52 3.74 8.47
CA GLY A 133 -1.31 2.75 7.74
C GLY A 133 -1.09 1.29 8.13
N SER A 134 -0.29 1.00 9.17
CA SER A 134 -0.19 -0.34 9.76
C SER A 134 -1.43 -0.70 10.57
N THR A 135 -1.78 -1.98 10.63
CA THR A 135 -2.88 -2.50 11.47
C THR A 135 -2.39 -3.09 12.80
N VAL A 136 -1.08 -3.07 13.07
CA VAL A 136 -0.52 -3.72 14.25
C VAL A 136 -1.00 -3.05 15.54
N ASN A 137 -1.29 -3.84 16.57
CA ASN A 137 -1.68 -3.33 17.88
C ASN A 137 -0.69 -3.71 18.99
N PHE A 138 -0.81 -3.06 20.15
CA PHE A 138 0.06 -3.31 21.30
C PHE A 138 0.09 -4.79 21.72
N VAL A 139 -1.04 -5.49 21.70
CA VAL A 139 -1.13 -6.88 22.16
C VAL A 139 -0.30 -7.79 21.26
N GLU A 140 -0.33 -7.55 19.94
CA GLU A 140 0.49 -8.27 18.96
C GLU A 140 1.97 -7.99 19.16
N LEU A 141 2.36 -6.72 19.38
CA LEU A 141 3.76 -6.35 19.61
C LEU A 141 4.31 -6.92 20.92
N ALA A 142 3.51 -6.89 22.00
CA ALA A 142 3.91 -7.35 23.33
C ALA A 142 3.96 -8.89 23.44
N ALA A 143 3.27 -9.62 22.56
CA ALA A 143 3.28 -11.09 22.57
C ALA A 143 4.68 -11.66 22.30
N ASN A 144 5.43 -11.02 21.40
CA ASN A 144 6.83 -11.34 21.13
C ASN A 144 7.57 -10.06 20.72
N PRO A 145 8.15 -9.32 21.69
CA PRO A 145 8.77 -8.02 21.48
C PRO A 145 10.19 -8.15 20.91
N THR A 146 10.32 -8.75 19.73
CA THR A 146 11.56 -8.89 18.97
C THR A 146 11.42 -8.22 17.61
N LEU A 147 12.49 -7.63 17.09
CA LEU A 147 12.45 -7.00 15.76
C LEU A 147 12.14 -8.02 14.66
N ALA A 148 12.63 -9.25 14.78
CA ALA A 148 12.33 -10.35 13.88
C ALA A 148 10.82 -10.65 13.82
N HIS A 149 10.16 -10.75 14.97
CA HIS A 149 8.70 -10.98 15.00
C HIS A 149 7.93 -9.78 14.47
N TRP A 150 8.29 -8.56 14.88
CA TRP A 150 7.62 -7.35 14.44
C TRP A 150 7.70 -7.15 12.93
N ARG A 151 8.82 -7.54 12.30
CA ARG A 151 8.94 -7.57 10.85
C ARG A 151 7.86 -8.42 10.19
N THR A 152 7.55 -9.60 10.75
CA THR A 152 6.51 -10.47 10.19
C THR A 152 5.09 -9.91 10.36
N LEU A 153 4.84 -9.18 11.45
CA LEU A 153 3.55 -8.52 11.69
C LEU A 153 3.35 -7.32 10.77
N LEU A 154 4.40 -6.53 10.54
CA LEU A 154 4.34 -5.28 9.78
C LEU A 154 4.47 -5.51 8.26
N PHE A 155 5.15 -6.57 7.85
CA PHE A 155 5.35 -6.95 6.44
C PHE A 155 4.94 -8.40 6.21
N PRO A 156 3.64 -8.73 6.34
CA PRO A 156 3.18 -10.06 5.98
C PRO A 156 3.52 -10.32 4.51
N GLU A 157 4.27 -11.39 4.23
CA GLU A 157 4.56 -11.77 2.84
C GLU A 157 3.23 -11.94 2.11
N LYS A 158 3.08 -11.21 1.00
CA LYS A 158 1.96 -11.40 0.07
C LYS A 158 2.09 -12.82 -0.46
N GLN A 159 1.27 -13.72 0.06
CA GLN A 159 1.27 -15.11 -0.39
C GLN A 159 1.11 -15.13 -1.91
N PRO A 160 2.06 -15.68 -2.68
CA PRO A 160 1.99 -15.65 -4.12
C PRO A 160 0.73 -16.41 -4.54
N SER A 161 -0.25 -15.69 -5.07
CA SER A 161 -1.36 -16.30 -5.77
C SER A 161 -0.76 -16.97 -7.01
N ILE A 162 -0.63 -18.30 -6.97
CA ILE A 162 -0.16 -19.10 -8.11
C ILE A 162 -1.05 -18.74 -9.31
N PRO A 163 -0.50 -18.23 -10.42
CA PRO A 163 -1.26 -18.03 -11.64
C PRO A 163 -1.70 -19.41 -12.18
N ASN A 164 -2.99 -19.52 -12.48
CA ASN A 164 -3.70 -20.69 -13.02
C ASN A 164 -2.82 -21.65 -13.85
N ILE A 165 -2.70 -22.91 -13.38
CA ILE A 165 -2.08 -24.05 -14.08
C ILE A 165 -3.04 -24.69 -15.12
N ASP A 166 -4.21 -24.10 -15.35
CA ASP A 166 -5.29 -24.70 -16.17
C ASP A 166 -5.06 -24.63 -17.70
N TYR A 167 -3.80 -24.69 -18.16
CA TYR A 167 -3.43 -24.82 -19.57
C TYR A 167 -2.87 -26.20 -19.96
N LEU A 168 -3.15 -27.25 -19.17
CA LEU A 168 -2.87 -28.65 -19.55
C LEU A 168 -4.15 -29.47 -19.67
#